data_AF-A0A7C3Z3T3-F1
#
_entry.id   AF-A0A7C3Z3T3-F1
#
_cell.length_a   1.000
_cell.length_b   1.000
_cell.length_c   1.000
_cell.angle_alpha   90.00
_cell.angle_beta   90.00
_cell.angle_gamma   90.00
#
_symmetry.space_group_name_H-M   'P 1'
#
loop_
_entity.id
_entity.type
_entity.pdbx_description
1 polymer ?
#
loop_
_entity_poly.entity_id
_entity_poly.type
_entity_poly.pdbx_seq_one_letter_code
_entity_poly.pdbx_strand_id
1 'polypeptide(L)'
;MRNEYLLTGDEISIGRAPDNKLTIPDYQVFSELPGNKQRKYYKLLVRVSRRHAKIVCVDGRYSIYDIGSRDSGSSHGTFINGERIMPQQQYELKDGDIIRFGSVEAIFRG
;
A
#
# COMPACT_ATOMS: atom_id res chain seq x y z
N MET A 1 -4.58 13.60 8.27
CA MET A 1 -3.51 13.12 9.16
C MET A 1 -2.47 12.47 8.27
N ARG A 2 -1.21 12.88 8.43
CA ARG A 2 -0.08 12.26 7.77
C ARG A 2 0.47 11.25 8.78
N ASN A 3 0.37 9.98 8.45
CA ASN A 3 0.94 8.91 9.26
C ASN A 3 2.25 8.49 8.61
N GLU A 4 3.23 8.18 9.44
CA GLU A 4 4.53 7.66 9.02
C GLU A 4 4.61 6.21 9.48
N TYR A 5 5.10 5.33 8.60
CA TYR A 5 5.21 3.91 8.86
C TYR A 5 6.65 3.48 8.61
N LEU A 6 7.27 2.87 9.61
CA LEU A 6 8.60 2.30 9.47
C LEU A 6 8.53 0.98 8.71
N LEU A 7 9.35 0.83 7.68
CA LEU A 7 9.45 -0.42 6.92
C LEU A 7 10.41 -1.37 7.62
N THR A 8 9.88 -2.23 8.49
CA THR A 8 10.67 -3.18 9.28
C THR A 8 10.62 -4.60 8.70
N GLY A 9 11.79 -5.20 8.49
CA GLY A 9 11.98 -6.56 7.96
C GLY A 9 12.08 -6.62 6.44
N ASP A 10 12.31 -7.83 5.91
CA ASP A 10 12.69 -8.03 4.51
C ASP A 10 11.51 -7.91 3.53
N GLU A 11 10.28 -8.11 4.01
CA GLU A 11 9.06 -7.98 3.20
C GLU A 11 7.95 -7.32 4.02
N ILE A 12 7.31 -6.29 3.45
CA ILE A 12 6.18 -5.56 4.00
C ILE A 12 4.99 -5.74 3.08
N SER A 13 4.00 -6.53 3.52
CA SER A 13 2.72 -6.66 2.82
C SER A 13 1.83 -5.45 3.09
N ILE A 14 1.17 -4.96 2.03
CA ILE A 14 0.35 -3.75 2.05
C ILE A 14 -1.05 -4.08 1.51
N GLY A 15 -2.09 -3.69 2.24
CA GLY A 15 -3.46 -3.83 1.78
C GLY A 15 -4.48 -3.51 2.88
N ARG A 16 -5.77 -3.60 2.58
CA ARG A 16 -6.82 -3.28 3.57
C ARG A 16 -7.16 -4.41 4.54
N ALA A 17 -6.64 -5.61 4.31
CA ALA A 17 -6.91 -6.75 5.18
C ALA A 17 -5.99 -6.69 6.42
N PRO A 18 -6.49 -7.07 7.62
CA PRO A 18 -5.76 -6.87 8.88
C PRO A 18 -4.53 -7.78 9.04
N ASP A 19 -4.35 -8.76 8.16
CA ASP A 19 -3.19 -9.66 8.09
C ASP A 19 -2.01 -9.08 7.30
N ASN A 20 -2.14 -7.88 6.71
CA ASN A 20 -1.01 -7.17 6.12
C ASN A 20 -0.15 -6.51 7.21
N LYS A 21 1.17 -6.42 6.97
CA LYS A 21 2.08 -5.70 7.87
C LYS A 21 1.79 -4.19 7.92
N LEU A 22 1.40 -3.61 6.78
CA LEU A 22 0.92 -2.24 6.69
C LEU A 22 -0.49 -2.24 6.13
N THR A 23 -1.44 -1.81 6.96
CA THR A 23 -2.85 -1.75 6.57
C THR A 23 -3.20 -0.38 6.00
N ILE A 24 -3.96 -0.35 4.90
CA ILE A 24 -4.57 0.88 4.37
C ILE A 24 -6.10 0.71 4.36
N PRO A 25 -6.84 1.41 5.25
CA PRO A 25 -6.34 2.40 6.20
C PRO A 25 -5.58 1.71 7.33
N ASP A 26 -4.89 2.50 8.14
CA ASP A 26 -4.39 2.01 9.42
C ASP A 26 -5.52 1.35 10.21
N TYR A 27 -5.46 0.02 10.35
CA TYR A 27 -6.52 -0.76 10.96
C TYR A 27 -6.58 -0.54 12.46
N GLN A 28 -5.44 -0.22 13.10
CA GLN A 28 -5.41 0.10 14.53
C GLN A 28 -6.27 1.34 14.77
N VAL A 29 -5.97 2.42 14.04
CA VAL A 29 -6.75 3.67 14.12
C VAL A 29 -8.19 3.48 13.65
N PHE A 30 -8.40 2.76 12.55
CA PHE A 30 -9.73 2.58 11.96
C PHE A 30 -10.68 1.78 12.88
N SER A 31 -10.15 0.76 13.57
CA SER A 31 -10.96 -0.11 14.44
C SER A 31 -11.54 0.63 15.65
N GLU A 32 -10.88 1.69 16.10
CA GLU A 32 -11.28 2.53 17.23
C GLU A 32 -12.30 3.62 16.85
N LEU A 33 -12.52 3.87 15.55
CA LEU A 33 -13.44 4.92 15.10
C LEU A 33 -14.91 4.57 15.39
N PRO A 34 -15.77 5.57 15.66
CA PRO A 34 -17.22 5.36 15.70
C PRO A 34 -17.77 4.76 14.40
N GLY A 35 -18.79 3.90 14.49
CA GLY A 35 -19.29 3.13 13.33
C GLY A 35 -19.73 3.96 12.10
N ASN A 36 -20.23 5.18 12.32
CA ASN A 36 -20.56 6.10 11.22
C ASN A 36 -19.31 6.60 10.47
N LYS A 37 -18.19 6.81 11.17
CA LYS A 37 -16.89 7.14 10.57
C LYS A 37 -16.32 5.94 9.85
N GLN A 38 -16.37 4.75 10.44
CA GLN A 38 -15.94 3.51 9.78
C GLN A 38 -16.65 3.32 8.42
N ARG A 39 -17.98 3.49 8.39
CA ARG A 39 -18.79 3.37 7.17
C ARG A 39 -18.46 4.44 6.13
N LYS A 40 -18.13 5.67 6.54
CA LYS A 40 -17.67 6.73 5.65
C LYS A 40 -16.33 6.37 5.01
N TYR A 41 -15.37 5.92 5.81
CA TYR A 41 -14.04 5.55 5.31
C TYR A 41 -14.10 4.32 4.41
N TYR A 42 -14.94 3.31 4.73
CA TYR A 42 -15.12 2.10 3.92
C TYR A 42 -15.21 2.35 2.40
N LYS A 43 -15.94 3.38 1.95
CA LYS A 43 -16.05 3.74 0.53
C LYS A 43 -14.72 4.18 -0.12
N LEU A 44 -13.79 4.74 0.65
CA LEU A 44 -12.43 5.07 0.19
C LEU A 44 -11.52 3.82 0.24
N LEU A 45 -11.72 2.95 1.22
CA LEU A 45 -10.87 1.78 1.46
C LEU A 45 -11.08 0.66 0.45
N VAL A 46 -12.28 0.53 -0.12
CA VAL A 46 -12.56 -0.48 -1.16
C VAL A 46 -11.68 -0.30 -2.40
N ARG A 47 -11.06 0.88 -2.58
CA ARG A 47 -10.11 1.13 -3.68
C ARG A 47 -8.73 0.53 -3.41
N VAL A 48 -8.43 0.16 -2.18
CA VAL A 48 -7.25 -0.65 -1.84
C VAL A 48 -7.68 -2.11 -1.72
N SER A 49 -7.18 -2.97 -2.60
CA SER A 49 -7.32 -4.42 -2.51
C SER A 49 -6.93 -4.99 -1.13
N ARG A 50 -7.51 -6.13 -0.77
CA ARG A 50 -7.23 -6.82 0.51
C ARG A 50 -5.74 -7.09 0.69
N ARG A 51 -5.09 -7.59 -0.35
CA ARG A 51 -3.65 -7.67 -0.53
C ARG A 51 -3.37 -6.87 -1.80
N HIS A 52 -2.61 -5.79 -1.71
CA HIS A 52 -2.53 -4.78 -2.76
C HIS A 52 -1.11 -4.68 -3.33
N ALA A 53 -0.14 -4.48 -2.45
CA ALA A 53 1.25 -4.33 -2.82
C ALA A 53 2.13 -5.05 -1.80
N LYS A 54 3.40 -5.26 -2.14
CA LYS A 54 4.44 -5.50 -1.15
C LYS A 54 5.66 -4.66 -1.43
N ILE A 55 6.37 -4.30 -0.38
CA ILE A 55 7.72 -3.76 -0.46
C ILE A 55 8.68 -4.83 0.03
N VAL A 56 9.75 -5.08 -0.69
CA VAL A 56 10.83 -6.00 -0.33
C VAL A 56 12.10 -5.18 -0.10
N CYS A 57 12.83 -5.46 0.97
CA CYS A 57 14.14 -4.91 1.23
C CYS A 57 15.20 -6.00 1.02
N VAL A 58 16.14 -5.76 0.11
CA VAL A 58 17.30 -6.63 -0.12
C VAL A 58 18.55 -5.77 -0.11
N ASP A 59 19.50 -6.08 0.76
CA ASP A 59 20.76 -5.33 0.92
C ASP A 59 20.56 -3.81 1.09
N GLY A 60 19.52 -3.42 1.83
CA GLY A 60 19.16 -2.01 2.08
C GLY A 60 18.45 -1.31 0.92
N ARG A 61 18.16 -2.02 -0.19
CA ARG A 61 17.39 -1.49 -1.33
C ARG A 61 15.94 -1.91 -1.23
N TYR A 62 15.06 -0.93 -1.29
CA TYR A 62 13.62 -1.14 -1.26
C TYR A 62 13.06 -1.25 -2.67
N SER A 63 12.23 -2.27 -2.90
CA SER A 63 11.50 -2.43 -4.15
C SER A 63 10.05 -2.75 -3.90
N ILE A 64 9.16 -2.17 -4.69
CA ILE A 64 7.71 -2.37 -4.62
C ILE A 64 7.21 -3.28 -5.75
N TYR A 65 6.18 -4.05 -5.44
CA TYR A 65 5.44 -4.88 -6.39
C TYR A 65 3.94 -4.68 -6.17
N ASP A 66 3.17 -4.55 -7.26
CA ASP A 66 1.71 -4.69 -7.22
C ASP A 66 1.33 -6.18 -7.15
N ILE A 67 0.55 -6.57 -6.14
CA ILE A 67 0.23 -7.98 -5.83
C ILE A 67 -1.07 -8.38 -6.51
N GLY A 68 -1.04 -9.54 -7.17
CA GLY A 68 -2.18 -10.20 -7.78
C GLY A 68 -1.70 -11.25 -8.78
N SER A 69 -2.53 -11.63 -9.74
CA SER A 69 -2.05 -12.40 -10.89
C SER A 69 -1.36 -11.47 -11.90
N ARG A 70 -0.59 -12.02 -12.83
CA ARG A 70 0.04 -11.23 -13.91
C ARG A 70 -1.00 -10.43 -14.71
N ASP A 71 -2.21 -10.96 -14.86
CA ASP A 71 -3.28 -10.37 -15.65
C ASP A 71 -4.24 -9.49 -14.85
N SER A 72 -4.19 -9.57 -13.52
CA SER A 72 -5.05 -8.81 -12.61
C SER A 72 -4.32 -8.63 -11.28
N GLY A 73 -3.39 -7.67 -11.25
CA GLY A 73 -2.78 -7.15 -10.04
C GLY A 73 -3.82 -6.60 -9.06
N SER A 74 -3.48 -5.56 -8.31
CA SER A 74 -4.48 -4.93 -7.46
C SER A 74 -5.62 -4.32 -8.29
N SER A 75 -6.83 -4.36 -7.75
CA SER A 75 -8.07 -4.01 -8.48
C SER A 75 -8.09 -2.58 -9.02
N HIS A 76 -7.35 -1.67 -8.38
CA HIS A 76 -7.23 -0.28 -8.81
C HIS A 76 -5.79 0.11 -9.16
N GLY A 77 -4.85 -0.83 -9.12
CA GLY A 77 -3.43 -0.62 -9.44
C GLY A 77 -2.62 0.09 -8.36
N THR A 78 -1.32 -0.17 -8.43
CA THR A 78 -0.26 0.61 -7.77
C THR A 78 0.37 1.54 -8.81
N PHE A 79 0.66 2.78 -8.40
CA PHE A 79 1.28 3.79 -9.26
C PHE A 79 2.49 4.40 -8.55
N ILE A 80 3.55 4.67 -9.31
CA ILE A 80 4.71 5.44 -8.85
C ILE A 80 4.84 6.68 -9.70
N ASN A 81 4.90 7.86 -9.07
CA ASN A 81 5.03 9.15 -9.73
C ASN A 81 3.98 9.38 -10.84
N GLY A 82 2.76 8.85 -10.63
CA GLY A 82 1.64 8.94 -11.58
C GLY A 82 1.55 7.80 -12.59
N GLU A 83 2.59 6.98 -12.76
CA GLU A 83 2.63 5.88 -13.71
C GLU A 83 2.24 4.56 -13.07
N ARG A 84 1.36 3.78 -13.72
CA ARG A 84 0.93 2.47 -13.21
C ARG A 84 2.03 1.45 -13.42
N ILE A 85 2.46 0.78 -12.35
CA ILE A 85 3.42 -0.32 -12.48
C ILE A 85 2.72 -1.61 -12.91
N MET A 86 3.46 -2.48 -13.60
CA MET A 86 2.95 -3.79 -14.00
C MET A 86 2.83 -4.73 -12.78
N PRO A 87 1.77 -5.56 -12.69
CA PRO A 87 1.65 -6.56 -11.64
C PRO A 87 2.84 -7.51 -11.57
N GLN A 88 3.29 -7.84 -10.36
CA GLN A 88 4.46 -8.68 -10.09
C GLN A 88 5.81 -8.20 -10.67
N GLN A 89 5.84 -7.03 -11.33
CA GLN A 89 7.09 -6.43 -11.80
C GLN A 89 7.70 -5.60 -10.67
N GLN A 90 9.01 -5.75 -10.49
CA GLN A 90 9.78 -4.99 -9.53
C GLN A 90 9.92 -3.53 -9.98
N TYR A 91 9.71 -2.61 -9.04
CA TYR A 91 10.13 -1.23 -9.16
C TYR A 91 11.02 -0.86 -7.97
N GLU A 92 12.27 -0.45 -8.20
CA GLU A 92 13.18 0.02 -7.14
C GLU A 92 12.77 1.42 -6.70
N LEU A 93 12.46 1.58 -5.41
CA LEU A 93 12.00 2.84 -4.83
C LEU A 93 13.18 3.78 -4.56
N LYS A 94 12.94 5.08 -4.77
CA LYS A 94 13.88 6.17 -4.51
C LYS A 94 13.27 7.16 -3.53
N ASP A 95 14.10 7.76 -2.66
CA ASP A 95 13.62 8.79 -1.74
C ASP A 95 12.82 9.87 -2.49
N GLY A 96 11.63 10.19 -1.97
CA GLY A 96 10.73 11.15 -2.56
C GLY A 96 9.72 10.58 -3.56
N ASP A 97 9.83 9.30 -3.95
CA ASP A 97 8.84 8.67 -4.83
C ASP A 97 7.44 8.75 -4.23
N ILE A 98 6.49 9.20 -5.05
CA ILE A 98 5.07 9.26 -4.70
C ILE A 98 4.44 7.93 -5.11
N ILE A 99 3.99 7.17 -4.12
CA ILE A 99 3.35 5.87 -4.29
C ILE A 99 1.84 6.04 -4.10
N ARG A 100 1.04 5.60 -5.07
CA ARG A 100 -0.42 5.55 -4.94
C ARG A 100 -0.96 4.13 -5.03
N PHE A 101 -1.61 3.69 -3.95
CA PHE A 101 -2.33 2.42 -3.83
C PHE A 101 -3.82 2.68 -4.06
N GLY A 102 -4.33 2.39 -5.25
CA GLY A 102 -5.71 2.75 -5.61
C GLY A 102 -5.96 4.26 -5.48
N SER A 103 -6.62 4.70 -4.41
CA SER A 103 -6.88 6.13 -4.12
C SER A 103 -6.10 6.70 -2.93
N VAL A 104 -5.13 5.96 -2.38
CA VAL A 104 -4.33 6.40 -1.23
C VAL A 104 -2.91 6.67 -1.68
N GLU A 105 -2.40 7.86 -1.34
CA GLU A 105 -1.06 8.32 -1.69
C GLU A 105 -0.14 8.30 -0.47
N ALA A 106 1.12 7.94 -0.69
CA ALA A 106 2.21 7.93 0.27
C ALA A 106 3.49 8.45 -0.42
N ILE A 107 4.45 8.91 0.38
CA ILE A 107 5.78 9.29 -0.11
C ILE A 107 6.78 8.32 0.51
N PHE A 108 7.61 7.70 -0.31
CA PHE A 108 8.71 6.87 0.17
C PHE A 108 9.85 7.73 0.72
N ARG A 109 10.40 7.32 1.86
CA ARG A 109 11.55 7.93 2.52
C ARG A 109 12.56 6.83 2.82
N GLY A 110 13.74 6.93 2.21
CA GLY A 110 14.81 5.92 2.24
C GLY A 110 16.02 6.37 3.04
#